data_AF-A0A8S0FSK7-F1
#
_entry.id   AF-A0A8S0FSK7-F1
#
_cell.length_a   1.000
_cell.length_b   1.000
_cell.length_c   1.000
_cell.angle_alpha   90.00
_cell.angle_beta   90.00
_cell.angle_gamma   90.00
#
_symmetry.space_group_name_H-M   'P 1'
#
loop_
_entity.id
_entity.type
_entity.pdbx_description
1 polymer ?
#
loop_
_entity_poly.entity_id
_entity_poly.type
_entity_poly.pdbx_seq_one_letter_code
_entity_poly.pdbx_strand_id
1 'polypeptide(L)'
;MVDLHGFATNGLYYKSLLDKLKVSTHVFRVGTYKSAVEPFIRDDMSPAAREADSRWIGELWQNYLNTVAANRQIPAQQVFPGAQGLLEGLTKTGGDTAKYALENKLVDALASSAEIEKTLTKEFGWSKTDKNYRAISYYDYALKTPADTE
;
A
#
# COMPACT_ATOMS: atom_id res chain seq x y z
N MET A 1 -10.54 -3.56 -8.96
CA MET A 1 -10.32 -4.12 -7.61
C MET A 1 -9.56 -3.07 -6.80
N VAL A 2 -9.98 -2.82 -5.55
CA VAL A 2 -9.18 -2.07 -4.58
C VAL A 2 -8.46 -3.10 -3.73
N ASP A 3 -7.16 -3.25 -3.91
CA ASP A 3 -6.36 -4.30 -3.26
C ASP A 3 -5.77 -3.78 -1.93
N LEU A 4 -6.37 -4.22 -0.81
CA LEU A 4 -5.95 -3.87 0.54
C LEU A 4 -5.69 -5.15 1.33
N HIS A 5 -4.45 -5.36 1.75
CA HIS A 5 -4.01 -6.57 2.45
C HIS A 5 -3.10 -6.30 3.65
N GLY A 6 -2.94 -5.03 4.05
CA GLY A 6 -2.07 -4.63 5.16
C GLY A 6 -0.58 -4.61 4.81
N PHE A 7 0.24 -4.23 5.80
CA PHE A 7 1.70 -4.23 5.70
C PHE A 7 2.31 -5.48 6.33
N ALA A 8 3.39 -5.96 5.72
CA ALA A 8 4.18 -7.08 6.21
C ALA A 8 5.67 -6.76 6.16
N THR A 9 6.43 -7.31 7.10
CA THR A 9 7.89 -7.36 7.06
C THR A 9 8.32 -8.82 6.94
N ASN A 10 9.20 -9.12 6.00
CA ASN A 10 9.75 -10.45 5.79
C ASN A 10 11.24 -10.36 5.54
N GLY A 11 12.01 -11.17 6.26
CA GLY A 11 13.45 -11.30 6.10
C GLY A 11 13.82 -12.77 6.00
N LEU A 12 14.84 -13.07 5.21
CA LEU A 12 15.42 -14.40 5.18
C LEU A 12 16.27 -14.62 6.43
N TYR A 13 16.23 -15.83 6.96
CA TYR A 13 17.11 -16.29 8.03
C TYR A 13 17.82 -17.54 7.54
N TYR A 14 19.14 -17.58 7.68
CA TYR A 14 19.98 -18.57 6.98
C TYR A 14 21.06 -19.17 7.88
N LYS A 15 20.93 -19.05 9.20
CA LYS A 15 21.85 -19.69 10.15
C LYS A 15 21.98 -21.19 9.89
N SER A 16 20.86 -21.90 9.74
CA SER A 16 20.85 -23.33 9.41
C SER A 16 21.55 -23.66 8.08
N LEU A 17 21.48 -22.77 7.09
CA LEU A 17 22.20 -22.94 5.83
C LEU A 17 23.71 -22.75 6.04
N LEU A 18 24.12 -21.69 6.75
CA LEU A 18 25.52 -21.40 7.04
C LEU A 18 26.19 -22.53 7.83
N ASP A 19 25.50 -23.08 8.83
CA ASP A 19 25.98 -24.24 9.59
C ASP A 19 26.22 -25.46 8.67
N LYS A 20 25.28 -25.75 7.76
CA LYS A 20 25.40 -26.85 6.79
C LYS A 20 26.57 -26.67 5.83
N LEU A 21 26.82 -25.43 5.42
CA LEU A 21 27.96 -25.06 4.58
C LEU A 21 29.27 -24.92 5.37
N LYS A 22 29.23 -25.13 6.69
CA LYS A 22 30.38 -24.97 7.61
C LYS A 22 31.01 -23.57 7.55
N VAL A 23 30.20 -22.54 7.31
CA VAL A 23 30.65 -21.15 7.29
C VAL A 23 30.90 -20.66 8.71
N SER A 24 32.06 -20.06 8.96
CA SER A 24 32.36 -19.41 10.24
C SER A 24 31.80 -17.99 10.28
N THR A 25 30.79 -17.77 11.13
CA THR A 25 30.12 -16.48 11.27
C THR A 25 30.53 -15.83 12.59
N HIS A 26 31.09 -14.61 12.53
CA HIS A 26 31.46 -13.81 13.71
C HIS A 26 30.66 -12.51 13.70
N VAL A 27 29.83 -12.30 14.73
CA VAL A 27 28.99 -11.10 14.87
C VAL A 27 29.41 -10.33 16.12
N PHE A 28 29.70 -9.05 15.94
CA PHE A 28 29.92 -8.09 17.03
C PHE A 28 28.74 -7.13 17.08
N ARG A 29 28.03 -7.10 18.21
CA ARG A 29 26.78 -6.34 18.39
C ARG A 29 26.75 -5.62 19.73
N VAL A 30 26.29 -4.37 19.70
CA VAL A 30 25.78 -3.65 20.88
C VAL A 30 24.36 -3.19 20.58
N GLY A 31 23.41 -3.54 21.45
CA GLY A 31 22.00 -3.18 21.34
C GLY A 31 21.06 -4.36 21.12
N THR A 32 20.05 -4.49 21.99
CA THR A 32 19.07 -5.59 21.98
C THR A 32 18.22 -5.61 20.71
N TYR A 33 17.86 -4.44 20.19
CA TYR A 33 17.01 -4.27 19.01
C TYR A 33 17.79 -4.14 17.68
N LYS A 34 19.11 -4.32 17.68
CA LYS A 34 19.91 -4.30 16.44
C LYS A 34 19.71 -5.63 15.70
N SER A 35 18.54 -5.77 15.05
CA SER A 35 18.01 -7.03 14.49
C SER A 35 18.58 -7.41 13.12
N ALA A 36 19.21 -6.48 12.40
CA ALA A 36 19.78 -6.74 11.07
C ALA A 36 20.86 -7.85 11.04
N VAL A 37 21.41 -8.23 12.20
CA VAL A 37 22.38 -9.33 12.32
C VAL A 37 21.72 -10.70 12.52
N GLU A 38 20.43 -10.74 12.91
CA GLU A 38 19.74 -11.99 13.28
C GLU A 38 19.70 -13.04 12.17
N PRO A 39 19.55 -12.70 10.87
CA PRO A 39 19.61 -13.67 9.79
C PRO A 39 20.85 -14.58 9.77
N PHE A 40 21.98 -14.09 10.27
CA PHE A 40 23.25 -14.82 10.30
C PHE A 40 23.38 -15.76 11.51
N ILE A 41 22.61 -15.53 12.57
CA ILE A 41 22.78 -16.20 13.87
C ILE A 41 21.53 -16.95 14.34
N ARG A 42 20.39 -16.78 13.67
CA ARG A 42 19.11 -17.43 13.95
C ARG A 42 18.42 -17.89 12.66
N ASP A 43 17.40 -18.71 12.83
CA ASP A 43 16.46 -19.12 11.76
C ASP A 43 15.11 -18.41 11.86
N ASP A 44 14.94 -17.56 12.87
CA ASP A 44 13.75 -16.75 13.10
C ASP A 44 14.07 -15.43 13.82
N MET A 45 13.08 -14.53 13.79
CA MET A 45 13.12 -13.24 14.46
C MET A 45 13.10 -13.41 15.98
N SER A 46 14.00 -12.72 16.68
CA SER A 46 14.00 -12.69 18.14
C SER A 46 12.75 -11.99 18.69
N PRO A 47 12.37 -12.24 19.97
CA PRO A 47 11.26 -11.52 20.60
C PRO A 47 11.46 -9.99 20.60
N ALA A 48 12.69 -9.51 20.79
CA ALA A 48 13.01 -8.09 20.77
C ALA A 48 12.84 -7.48 19.38
N ALA A 49 13.35 -8.15 18.35
CA ALA A 49 13.15 -7.71 16.96
C ALA A 49 11.66 -7.68 16.61
N ARG A 50 10.90 -8.71 17.01
CA ARG A 50 9.44 -8.80 16.79
C ARG A 50 8.68 -7.68 17.47
N GLU A 51 8.99 -7.37 18.71
CA GLU A 51 8.37 -6.26 19.44
C GLU A 51 8.59 -4.92 18.73
N ALA A 52 9.84 -4.58 18.42
CA ALA A 52 10.18 -3.34 17.73
C ALA A 52 9.51 -3.27 16.35
N ASP A 53 9.55 -4.36 15.59
CA ASP A 53 8.97 -4.40 14.24
C ASP A 53 7.46 -4.30 14.24
N SER A 54 6.80 -5.00 15.17
CA SER A 54 5.35 -4.95 15.34
C SER A 54 4.87 -3.55 15.71
N ARG A 55 5.66 -2.82 16.50
CA ARG A 55 5.35 -1.45 16.91
C ARG A 55 5.30 -0.51 15.72
N TRP A 56 6.38 -0.42 14.95
CA TRP A 56 6.42 0.56 13.85
C TRP A 56 5.51 0.14 12.68
N ILE A 57 5.43 -1.15 12.35
CA ILE A 57 4.58 -1.59 11.22
C ILE A 57 3.09 -1.40 11.53
N GLY A 58 2.70 -1.64 12.79
CA GLY A 58 1.35 -1.39 13.27
C GLY A 58 0.99 0.09 13.22
N GLU A 59 1.90 0.97 13.62
CA GLU A 59 1.68 2.43 13.53
C GLU A 59 1.58 2.92 12.09
N LEU A 60 2.47 2.48 11.20
CA LEU A 60 2.41 2.86 9.79
C LEU A 60 1.12 2.40 9.13
N TRP A 61 0.67 1.18 9.43
CA TRP A 61 -0.60 0.67 8.91
C TRP A 61 -1.80 1.43 9.48
N GLN A 62 -1.80 1.74 10.79
CA GLN A 62 -2.87 2.53 11.37
C GLN A 62 -2.92 3.94 10.79
N ASN A 63 -1.77 4.55 10.52
CA ASN A 63 -1.68 5.84 9.84
C ASN A 63 -2.23 5.76 8.42
N TYR A 64 -1.88 4.72 7.66
CA TYR A 64 -2.44 4.46 6.34
C TYR A 64 -3.98 4.41 6.40
N LEU A 65 -4.54 3.62 7.31
CA LEU A 65 -5.98 3.51 7.46
C LEU A 65 -6.63 4.83 7.85
N ASN A 66 -6.05 5.57 8.81
CA ASN A 66 -6.59 6.85 9.26
C ASN A 66 -6.61 7.89 8.14
N THR A 67 -5.54 7.98 7.35
CA THR A 67 -5.47 8.91 6.22
C THR A 67 -6.50 8.56 5.14
N VAL A 68 -6.59 7.29 4.75
CA VAL A 68 -7.57 6.85 3.74
C VAL A 68 -9.01 7.01 4.25
N ALA A 69 -9.26 6.67 5.51
CA ALA A 69 -10.55 6.86 6.18
C ALA A 69 -11.00 8.31 6.16
N ALA A 70 -10.11 9.24 6.52
CA ALA A 70 -10.39 10.67 6.47
C ALA A 70 -10.68 11.15 5.04
N ASN A 71 -9.90 10.70 4.05
CA ASN A 71 -10.11 11.08 2.65
C ASN A 71 -11.45 10.56 2.09
N ARG A 72 -11.90 9.39 2.55
CA ARG A 72 -13.16 8.75 2.12
C ARG A 72 -14.36 9.07 3.02
N GLN A 73 -14.14 9.76 4.14
CA GLN A 73 -15.17 10.09 5.14
C GLN A 73 -15.92 8.84 5.66
N ILE A 74 -15.17 7.76 5.92
CA ILE A 74 -15.67 6.50 6.47
C ILE A 74 -14.78 6.03 7.64
N PRO A 75 -15.26 5.16 8.53
CA PRO A 75 -14.43 4.59 9.60
C PRO A 75 -13.24 3.79 9.05
N ALA A 76 -12.09 3.80 9.74
CA ALA A 76 -10.90 3.03 9.37
C ALA A 76 -11.17 1.52 9.22
N GLN A 77 -12.02 0.97 10.09
CA GLN A 77 -12.44 -0.43 10.03
C GLN A 77 -13.29 -0.73 8.79
N GLN A 78 -13.95 0.26 8.19
CA GLN A 78 -14.67 0.09 6.93
C GLN A 78 -13.72 0.15 5.71
N VAL A 79 -12.63 0.91 5.81
CA VAL A 79 -11.56 0.90 4.79
C VAL A 79 -10.96 -0.50 4.68
N PHE A 80 -10.62 -1.11 5.82
CA PHE A 80 -10.16 -2.49 5.87
C PHE A 80 -10.62 -3.17 7.17
N PRO A 81 -11.59 -4.10 7.10
CA PRO A 81 -12.17 -4.75 8.29
C PRO A 81 -11.36 -5.94 8.81
N GLY A 82 -10.11 -6.10 8.35
CA GLY A 82 -9.33 -7.32 8.53
C GLY A 82 -9.68 -8.40 7.50
N ALA A 83 -8.84 -9.44 7.42
CA ALA A 83 -8.99 -10.51 6.43
C ALA A 83 -10.36 -11.22 6.51
N GLN A 84 -10.86 -11.46 7.73
CA GLN A 84 -12.15 -12.10 7.94
C GLN A 84 -13.31 -11.24 7.44
N GLY A 85 -13.35 -9.96 7.81
CA GLY A 85 -14.40 -9.04 7.35
C GLY A 85 -14.37 -8.80 5.84
N LEU A 86 -13.17 -8.80 5.23
CA LEU A 86 -13.01 -8.71 3.78
C LEU A 86 -13.58 -9.94 3.09
N LEU A 87 -13.25 -11.14 3.57
CA LEU A 87 -13.76 -12.40 3.03
C LEU A 87 -15.29 -12.49 3.13
N GLU A 88 -15.85 -12.12 4.27
CA GLU A 88 -17.31 -12.07 4.48
C GLU A 88 -17.98 -11.09 3.52
N GLY A 89 -17.39 -9.90 3.35
CA GLY A 89 -17.86 -8.89 2.42
C GLY A 89 -17.85 -9.35 0.97
N LEU A 90 -16.74 -9.95 0.52
CA LEU A 90 -16.62 -10.50 -0.83
C LEU A 90 -17.55 -11.69 -1.07
N THR A 91 -17.80 -12.51 -0.04
CA THR A 91 -18.76 -13.63 -0.15
C THR A 91 -20.17 -13.10 -0.38
N LYS A 92 -20.57 -12.02 0.31
CA LYS A 92 -21.87 -11.36 0.10
C LYS A 92 -22.03 -10.75 -1.30
N THR A 93 -20.93 -10.33 -1.93
CA THR A 93 -20.94 -9.80 -3.30
C THR A 93 -20.72 -10.86 -4.37
N GLY A 94 -20.66 -12.15 -4.01
CA GLY A 94 -20.43 -13.25 -4.96
C GLY A 94 -19.02 -13.24 -5.57
N GLY A 95 -18.04 -12.69 -4.86
CA GLY A 95 -16.66 -12.53 -5.34
C GLY A 95 -16.43 -11.28 -6.19
N ASP A 96 -17.44 -10.44 -6.40
CA ASP A 96 -17.29 -9.19 -7.13
C ASP A 96 -16.60 -8.13 -6.25
N THR A 97 -15.34 -7.87 -6.58
CA THR A 97 -14.48 -6.91 -5.86
C THR A 97 -14.83 -5.45 -6.15
N ALA A 98 -15.38 -5.16 -7.33
CA ALA A 98 -15.79 -3.80 -7.70
C ALA A 98 -17.07 -3.43 -6.97
N LYS A 99 -18.04 -4.35 -6.93
CA LYS A 99 -19.27 -4.21 -6.16
C LYS A 99 -18.99 -4.04 -4.66
N TYR A 100 -18.10 -4.86 -4.09
CA TYR A 100 -17.66 -4.71 -2.70
C TYR A 100 -17.08 -3.30 -2.43
N ALA A 101 -16.19 -2.83 -3.30
CA ALA A 101 -15.57 -1.52 -3.15
C ALA A 101 -16.60 -0.38 -3.21
N LEU A 102 -17.60 -0.48 -4.10
CA LEU A 102 -18.66 0.52 -4.21
C LEU A 102 -19.57 0.51 -2.98
N GLU A 103 -20.07 -0.65 -2.57
CA GLU A 103 -20.98 -0.80 -1.42
C GLU A 103 -20.35 -0.33 -0.11
N ASN A 104 -19.03 -0.54 0.06
CA ASN A 104 -18.28 -0.10 1.22
C ASN A 104 -17.72 1.33 1.08
N LYS A 105 -18.07 2.06 0.01
CA LYS A 105 -17.62 3.44 -0.25
C LYS A 105 -16.11 3.60 -0.38
N LEU A 106 -15.39 2.54 -0.77
CA LEU A 106 -13.97 2.61 -1.12
C LEU A 106 -13.77 3.32 -2.47
N VAL A 107 -14.78 3.26 -3.34
CA VAL A 107 -14.85 3.98 -4.63
C VAL A 107 -16.20 4.69 -4.76
N ASP A 108 -16.30 5.66 -5.66
CA ASP A 108 -17.51 6.48 -5.84
C ASP A 108 -18.44 5.95 -6.94
N ALA A 109 -17.88 5.38 -8.01
CA ALA A 109 -18.64 4.87 -9.15
C ALA A 109 -17.92 3.70 -9.83
N LEU A 110 -18.69 2.86 -10.52
CA LEU A 110 -18.18 1.82 -11.40
C LEU A 110 -18.52 2.22 -12.84
N ALA A 111 -17.51 2.30 -13.69
CA ALA A 111 -17.65 2.73 -15.07
C ALA A 111 -16.57 2.09 -15.95
N SER A 112 -16.89 1.89 -17.22
CA SER A 112 -15.93 1.54 -18.26
C SER A 112 -15.03 2.72 -18.62
N SER A 113 -13.92 2.44 -19.30
CA SER A 113 -13.01 3.49 -19.77
C SER A 113 -13.69 4.54 -20.64
N ALA A 114 -14.64 4.14 -21.50
CA ALA A 114 -15.35 5.06 -22.38
C ALA A 114 -16.33 5.97 -21.61
N GLU A 115 -16.96 5.47 -20.56
CA GLU A 115 -17.83 6.27 -19.69
C GLU A 115 -17.03 7.26 -18.85
N ILE A 116 -15.84 6.85 -18.38
CA ILE A 116 -14.89 7.75 -17.70
C ILE A 116 -14.45 8.85 -18.67
N GLU A 117 -14.01 8.50 -19.88
CA GLU A 117 -13.60 9.47 -20.90
C GLU A 117 -14.71 10.48 -21.23
N LYS A 118 -15.95 10.01 -21.36
CA LYS A 118 -17.11 10.87 -21.59
C LYS A 118 -17.33 11.84 -20.43
N THR A 119 -17.16 11.37 -19.19
CA THR A 119 -17.31 12.20 -17.98
C THR A 119 -16.21 13.26 -17.90
N LEU A 120 -14.95 12.87 -18.13
CA LEU A 120 -13.81 13.79 -18.15
C LEU A 120 -13.89 14.80 -19.30
N THR A 121 -14.34 14.36 -20.49
CA THR A 121 -14.56 15.25 -21.65
C THR A 121 -15.67 16.26 -21.37
N LYS A 122 -16.70 15.87 -20.63
CA LYS A 122 -17.77 16.79 -20.21
C LYS A 122 -17.22 17.87 -19.25
N GLU A 123 -16.34 17.49 -18.33
CA GLU A 123 -15.78 18.40 -17.32
C GLU A 123 -14.69 19.33 -17.88
N PHE A 124 -13.73 18.79 -18.65
CA PHE A 124 -12.56 19.52 -19.14
C PHE A 124 -12.67 19.97 -20.60
N GLY A 125 -13.66 19.45 -21.34
CA GLY A 125 -13.89 19.70 -22.77
C GLY A 125 -13.09 18.78 -23.70
N TRP A 126 -13.50 18.72 -24.97
CA TRP A 126 -12.85 17.90 -26.00
C TRP A 126 -11.75 18.68 -26.75
N SER A 127 -10.55 18.08 -26.86
CA SER A 127 -9.47 18.54 -27.75
C SER A 127 -9.63 17.90 -29.13
N LYS A 128 -9.87 18.70 -30.16
CA LYS A 128 -9.90 18.21 -31.55
C LYS A 128 -8.51 17.78 -32.03
N THR A 129 -7.45 18.39 -31.49
CA THR A 129 -6.06 18.11 -31.86
C THR A 129 -5.62 16.75 -31.30
N ASP A 130 -5.83 16.54 -30.00
CA ASP A 130 -5.35 15.35 -29.29
C ASP A 130 -6.36 14.20 -29.32
N LYS A 131 -7.58 14.47 -29.81
CA LYS A 131 -8.71 13.53 -29.85
C LYS A 131 -8.96 12.88 -28.49
N ASN A 132 -8.98 13.71 -27.45
CA ASN A 132 -9.23 13.30 -26.08
C ASN A 132 -9.82 14.47 -25.26
N TYR A 133 -10.16 14.24 -23.99
CA TYR A 133 -10.43 15.33 -23.06
C TYR A 133 -9.19 16.23 -22.93
N ARG A 134 -9.40 17.53 -22.72
CA ARG A 134 -8.31 18.49 -22.55
C ARG A 134 -7.54 18.17 -21.27
N ALA A 135 -6.29 17.76 -21.43
CA ALA A 135 -5.38 17.49 -20.34
C ALA A 135 -3.94 17.68 -20.81
N ILE A 136 -3.03 17.79 -19.85
CA ILE A 136 -1.59 17.76 -20.06
C ILE A 136 -1.00 16.77 -19.07
N SER A 137 -0.11 15.91 -19.55
CA SER A 137 0.62 14.98 -18.69
C SER A 137 1.51 15.77 -17.72
N TYR A 138 1.65 15.27 -16.49
CA TYR A 138 2.58 15.84 -15.52
C TYR A 138 4.01 15.98 -16.10
N TYR A 139 4.45 15.03 -16.94
CA TYR A 139 5.79 15.03 -17.52
C TYR A 139 6.03 16.13 -18.57
N ASP A 140 4.96 16.64 -19.18
CA ASP A 140 5.02 17.69 -20.20
C ASP A 140 4.65 19.06 -19.62
N TYR A 141 4.10 19.09 -18.40
CA TYR A 141 3.76 20.32 -17.71
C TYR A 141 5.03 21.01 -17.21
N ALA A 142 5.43 22.09 -17.87
CA ALA A 142 6.59 22.87 -17.48
C ALA A 142 6.40 23.50 -16.09
N LEU A 143 7.00 22.89 -15.08
CA LEU A 143 7.06 23.45 -13.74
C LEU A 143 7.96 24.69 -13.79
N LYS A 144 7.36 25.86 -13.61
CA LYS A 144 8.11 27.12 -13.49
C LYS A 144 9.05 27.03 -12.30
N THR A 145 10.31 27.39 -12.51
CA THR A 145 11.23 27.51 -11.37
C THR A 145 10.92 28.79 -10.60
N PRO A 146 11.18 28.85 -9.28
CA PRO A 146 10.91 30.05 -8.50
C PRO A 146 11.61 31.33 -9.02
N ALA A 147 12.68 31.19 -9.82
CA ALA A 147 13.37 32.31 -10.44
C ALA A 147 12.65 32.89 -11.66
N ASP A 148 11.72 32.14 -12.28
CA ASP A 148 10.98 32.57 -13.47
C ASP A 148 9.71 33.39 -13.12
N THR A 149 9.53 33.73 -11.85
CA THR A 149 8.33 34.43 -11.31
C THR A 149 8.59 35.85 -10.81
N GLU A 150 9.79 36.40 -11.02
CA GLU A 150 10.08 37.85 -10.82
C GLU A 150 9.89 38.68 -12.09
#